data_AF-A0A2D6W686-F1
#
_entry.id   AF-A0A2D6W686-F1
#
_cell.length_a   1.000
_cell.length_b   1.000
_cell.length_c   1.000
_cell.angle_alpha   90.00
_cell.angle_beta   90.00
_cell.angle_gamma   90.00
#
_symmetry.space_group_name_H-M   'P 1'
#
loop_
_entity.id
_entity.type
_entity.pdbx_description
1 polymer ?
#
loop_
_entity_poly.entity_id
_entity_poly.type
_entity_poly.pdbx_seq_one_letter_code
_entity_poly.pdbx_strand_id
1 'polypeptide(L)'
;MENNASKPINSDTFQTVINEERFQNLTNELRCLVCQNQTIAESNATLAVDLKKQVAKQITEGKSDQEILQFMEERYGEFVLYNPPVSAENSLLWLGPFIVLLIAVFILFTALKRQSSSKE
;
A
#
# COMPACT_ATOMS: atom_id res chain seq x y z
N MET A 1 20.28 22.78 -34.15
CA MET A 1 20.58 21.45 -34.71
C MET A 1 22.01 21.12 -34.29
N GLU A 2 22.17 20.54 -33.10
CA GLU A 2 23.43 19.91 -32.69
C GLU A 2 23.18 18.41 -32.60
N ASN A 3 23.90 17.68 -33.46
CA ASN A 3 23.85 16.25 -33.67
C ASN A 3 24.98 15.58 -32.87
N ASN A 4 24.68 14.56 -32.06
CA ASN A 4 25.54 13.39 -31.75
C ASN A 4 24.82 12.53 -30.71
N ALA A 5 24.12 11.45 -31.08
CA ALA A 5 24.70 10.12 -31.28
C ALA A 5 25.67 9.71 -30.16
N SER A 6 25.18 8.77 -29.33
CA SER A 6 25.93 7.93 -28.39
C SER A 6 26.52 8.61 -27.15
N LYS A 7 25.64 9.01 -26.22
CA LYS A 7 26.01 8.99 -24.80
C LYS A 7 26.35 7.53 -24.45
N PRO A 8 27.55 7.20 -23.95
CA PRO A 8 27.85 5.85 -23.53
C PRO A 8 26.82 5.45 -22.46
N ILE A 9 26.28 4.24 -22.56
CA ILE A 9 25.47 3.64 -21.49
C ILE A 9 26.42 3.43 -20.31
N ASN A 10 26.57 4.47 -19.49
CA ASN A 10 27.38 4.46 -18.30
C ASN A 10 26.51 4.11 -17.09
N SER A 11 27.15 3.70 -16.00
CA SER A 11 26.50 3.40 -14.72
C SER A 11 25.54 4.51 -14.30
N ASP A 12 25.88 5.77 -14.56
CA ASP A 12 25.10 6.93 -14.10
C ASP A 12 23.75 7.02 -14.83
N THR A 13 23.72 6.73 -16.13
CA THR A 13 22.47 6.71 -16.90
C THR A 13 21.60 5.53 -16.46
N PHE A 14 22.20 4.37 -16.21
CA PHE A 14 21.47 3.21 -15.68
C PHE A 14 20.85 3.52 -14.31
N GLN A 15 21.62 4.11 -13.39
CA GLN A 15 21.10 4.49 -12.07
C GLN A 15 20.00 5.56 -12.14
N THR A 16 20.10 6.51 -13.07
CA THR A 16 19.04 7.50 -13.28
C THR A 16 17.74 6.84 -13.73
N VAL A 17 17.81 5.87 -14.65
CA VAL A 17 16.63 5.12 -15.11
C VAL A 17 16.02 4.29 -13.98
N ILE A 18 16.85 3.59 -13.20
CA ILE A 18 16.39 2.81 -12.04
C ILE A 18 15.75 3.72 -10.98
N ASN A 19 16.35 4.88 -10.69
CA ASN A 19 15.81 5.82 -9.71
C ASN A 19 14.49 6.43 -10.15
N GLU A 20 14.34 6.73 -11.45
CA GLU A 20 13.06 7.20 -12.00
C GLU A 20 11.99 6.12 -11.91
N GLU A 21 12.28 4.88 -12.29
CA GLU A 21 11.35 3.75 -12.17
C GLU A 21 10.91 3.54 -10.71
N ARG A 22 11.88 3.54 -9.78
CA ARG A 22 11.60 3.45 -8.34
C ARG A 22 10.75 4.61 -7.84
N PHE A 23 11.04 5.83 -8.29
CA PHE A 23 10.24 7.01 -7.93
C PHE A 23 8.79 6.87 -8.40
N GLN A 24 8.58 6.42 -9.64
CA GLN A 24 7.24 6.18 -10.17
C GLN A 24 6.51 5.09 -9.39
N ASN A 25 7.16 3.98 -9.07
CA ASN A 25 6.55 2.90 -8.29
C ASN A 25 6.15 3.38 -6.88
N LEU A 26 7.08 3.99 -6.15
CA LEU A 26 6.83 4.48 -4.78
C LEU A 26 5.74 5.54 -4.72
N THR A 27 5.67 6.44 -5.70
CA THR A 27 4.64 7.49 -5.71
C THR A 27 3.25 6.97 -6.09
N ASN A 28 3.14 5.83 -6.76
CA ASN A 28 1.88 5.15 -7.01
C ASN A 28 1.41 4.30 -5.82
N GLU A 29 2.34 3.81 -5.00
CA GLU A 29 2.01 3.10 -3.76
C GLU A 29 1.54 4.02 -2.63
N LEU A 30 1.73 5.34 -2.75
CA LEU A 30 1.34 6.32 -1.74
C LEU A 30 0.06 7.06 -2.15
N ARG A 31 -0.96 7.07 -1.27
CA ARG A 31 -2.23 7.79 -1.46
C ARG A 31 -2.07 9.27 -1.10
N CYS A 32 -2.77 10.14 -1.84
CA CYS A 32 -2.92 11.53 -1.42
C CYS A 32 -4.01 11.65 -0.35
N LEU A 33 -3.60 11.89 0.90
CA LEU A 33 -4.50 12.02 2.07
C LEU A 33 -5.52 13.16 1.99
N VAL A 34 -5.27 14.15 1.14
CA VAL A 34 -6.12 15.35 0.97
C VAL A 34 -6.87 15.37 -0.35
N CYS A 35 -6.72 14.33 -1.18
CA CYS A 35 -7.32 14.25 -2.51
C CYS A 35 -8.44 13.22 -2.56
N GLN A 36 -9.33 13.35 -3.53
CA GLN A 36 -10.39 12.37 -3.74
C GLN A 36 -9.86 11.16 -4.51
N ASN A 37 -9.53 10.09 -3.78
CA ASN A 37 -9.18 8.76 -4.30
C ASN A 37 -8.07 8.75 -5.37
N GLN A 38 -6.97 9.46 -5.11
CA GLN A 38 -5.83 9.60 -6.02
C GLN A 38 -4.52 9.25 -5.31
N THR A 39 -3.53 8.82 -6.06
CA THR A 39 -2.16 8.63 -5.55
C THR A 39 -1.43 9.97 -5.47
N ILE A 40 -0.28 10.01 -4.78
CA ILE A 40 0.56 11.20 -4.83
C ILE A 40 1.16 11.39 -6.21
N ALA A 41 1.36 10.32 -7.00
CA ALA A 41 1.85 10.38 -8.39
C ALA A 41 0.92 11.24 -9.27
N GLU A 42 -0.40 11.02 -9.17
CA GLU A 42 -1.42 11.70 -9.98
C GLU A 42 -1.76 13.11 -9.48
N SER A 43 -1.64 13.33 -8.17
CA SER A 43 -2.04 14.58 -7.55
C SER A 43 -0.97 15.69 -7.61
N ASN A 44 -1.46 16.93 -7.74
CA ASN A 44 -0.69 18.17 -7.63
C ASN A 44 -0.99 18.95 -6.34
N ALA A 45 -1.66 18.35 -5.35
CA ALA A 45 -1.87 18.98 -4.06
C ALA A 45 -0.54 19.31 -3.38
N THR A 46 -0.49 20.39 -2.59
CA THR A 46 0.72 20.82 -1.89
C THR A 46 1.34 19.69 -1.06
N LEU A 47 0.50 18.89 -0.39
CA LEU A 47 0.95 17.71 0.36
C LEU A 47 1.54 16.62 -0.54
N ALA A 48 0.92 16.32 -1.68
CA ALA A 48 1.42 15.32 -2.61
C ALA A 48 2.79 15.72 -3.19
N VAL A 49 2.98 17.01 -3.47
CA VAL A 49 4.26 17.56 -3.94
C VAL A 49 5.34 17.44 -2.86
N ASP A 50 5.01 17.69 -1.59
CA ASP A 50 5.94 17.55 -0.48
C ASP A 50 6.36 16.08 -0.27
N LEU A 51 5.39 15.16 -0.33
CA LEU A 51 5.65 13.72 -0.25
C LEU A 51 6.53 13.23 -1.41
N LYS A 52 6.23 13.66 -2.65
CA LYS A 52 7.09 13.38 -3.83
C LYS A 52 8.54 13.83 -3.59
N LYS A 53 8.74 15.05 -3.08
CA LYS A 53 10.10 15.55 -2.76
C LYS A 53 10.80 14.67 -1.72
N GLN A 54 10.06 14.23 -0.71
CA GLN A 54 10.60 13.37 0.33
C GLN A 54 10.96 11.96 -0.21
N VAL A 55 10.17 11.39 -1.12
CA VAL A 55 10.52 10.14 -1.83
C VAL A 55 11.80 10.34 -2.64
N ALA A 56 11.86 11.36 -3.49
CA ALA A 56 13.01 11.63 -4.36
C ALA A 56 14.32 11.85 -3.55
N LYS A 57 14.22 12.56 -2.43
CA LYS A 57 15.33 12.75 -1.50
C LYS A 57 15.84 11.41 -0.97
N GLN A 58 14.96 10.53 -0.49
CA GLN A 58 15.39 9.25 0.09
C GLN A 58 15.94 8.27 -0.94
N ILE A 59 15.43 8.29 -2.18
CA ILE A 59 16.03 7.53 -3.30
C ILE A 59 17.46 8.01 -3.55
N THR A 60 17.68 9.33 -3.55
CA THR A 60 19.01 9.92 -3.75
C THR A 60 19.95 9.63 -2.58
N GLU A 61 19.42 9.49 -1.36
CA GLU A 61 20.16 9.02 -0.17
C GLU A 61 20.51 7.52 -0.22
N GLY A 62 20.04 6.78 -1.23
CA GLY A 62 20.34 5.35 -1.39
C GLY A 62 19.52 4.42 -0.52
N LYS A 63 18.42 4.90 0.07
CA LYS A 63 17.51 4.07 0.87
C LYS A 63 16.77 3.07 -0.01
N SER A 64 16.41 1.92 0.56
CA SER A 64 15.57 0.92 -0.08
C SER A 64 14.09 1.33 -0.12
N ASP A 65 13.31 0.71 -1.00
CA ASP A 65 11.88 1.02 -1.16
C ASP A 65 11.09 0.77 0.13
N GLN A 66 11.40 -0.32 0.83
CA GLN A 66 10.77 -0.66 2.12
C GLN A 66 11.07 0.38 3.21
N GLU A 67 12.31 0.84 3.32
CA GLU A 67 12.67 1.90 4.28
C GLU A 67 11.97 3.22 3.96
N ILE A 68 11.78 3.53 2.67
CA ILE A 68 11.05 4.73 2.24
C ILE A 68 9.58 4.62 2.62
N LEU A 69 8.93 3.50 2.31
CA LEU A 69 7.52 3.26 2.65
C LEU A 69 7.30 3.29 4.16
N GLN A 70 8.16 2.61 4.92
CA GLN A 70 8.10 2.60 6.38
C GLN A 70 8.29 4.01 6.96
N PHE A 71 9.25 4.79 6.45
CA PHE A 71 9.41 6.18 6.86
C PHE A 71 8.16 7.02 6.57
N MET A 72 7.50 6.80 5.43
CA MET A 72 6.27 7.50 5.10
C MET A 72 5.15 7.11 6.05
N GLU A 73 4.99 5.82 6.35
CA GLU A 73 4.02 5.31 7.32
C GLU A 73 4.25 5.90 8.72
N GLU A 74 5.47 5.84 9.23
CA GLU A 74 5.82 6.34 10.57
C GLU A 74 5.60 7.85 10.71
N ARG A 75 5.78 8.61 9.62
CA ARG A 75 5.68 10.07 9.64
C ARG A 75 4.29 10.62 9.30
N TYR A 76 3.56 9.95 8.40
CA TYR A 76 2.29 10.42 7.84
C TYR A 76 1.09 9.50 8.14
N GLY A 77 1.32 8.35 8.78
CA GLY A 77 0.32 7.40 9.24
C GLY A 77 0.09 6.21 8.30
N GLU A 78 -0.56 5.16 8.81
CA GLU A 78 -0.87 3.92 8.09
C GLU A 78 -1.68 4.13 6.79
N PHE A 79 -2.51 5.18 6.74
CA PHE A 79 -3.37 5.48 5.58
C PHE A 79 -2.64 6.13 4.40
N VAL A 80 -1.37 6.49 4.56
CA VAL A 80 -0.57 7.04 3.45
C VAL A 80 -0.19 5.96 2.44
N LEU A 81 -0.05 4.70 2.88
CA LEU A 81 0.17 3.57 1.99
C LEU A 81 -1.14 3.16 1.31
N TYR A 82 -1.06 2.82 0.03
CA TYR A 82 -2.20 2.29 -0.70
C TYR A 82 -2.62 0.93 -0.16
N ASN A 83 -1.64 0.06 0.13
CA ASN A 83 -1.83 -1.23 0.76
C ASN A 83 -0.99 -1.26 2.06
N PRO A 84 -1.52 -0.77 3.19
CA PRO A 84 -0.81 -0.93 4.46
C PRO A 84 -0.61 -2.42 4.74
N PRO A 85 0.58 -2.84 5.20
CA PRO A 85 0.81 -4.22 5.62
C PRO A 85 -0.23 -4.57 6.70
N VAL A 86 -0.71 -5.82 6.70
CA VAL A 86 -1.69 -6.28 7.69
C VAL A 86 -1.09 -6.16 9.10
N SER A 87 -1.41 -5.07 9.80
CA SER A 87 -0.99 -4.87 11.18
C SER A 87 -1.74 -5.87 12.07
N ALA A 88 -1.03 -6.41 13.06
CA ALA A 88 -1.60 -7.39 14.00
C ALA A 88 -2.87 -6.85 14.69
N GLU A 89 -2.95 -5.53 14.87
CA GLU A 89 -4.07 -4.84 15.51
C GLU A 89 -5.36 -4.94 14.66
N ASN A 90 -5.28 -4.84 13.33
CA ASN A 90 -6.44 -4.99 12.46
C ASN A 90 -6.89 -6.46 12.27
N SER A 91 -6.05 -7.43 12.59
CA SER A 91 -6.40 -8.86 12.44
C SER A 91 -7.59 -9.28 13.32
N LEU A 92 -7.76 -8.63 14.49
CA LEU A 92 -8.88 -8.92 15.39
C LEU A 92 -10.24 -8.51 14.81
N LEU A 93 -10.28 -7.37 14.11
CA LEU A 93 -11.49 -6.91 13.41
C LEU A 93 -11.87 -7.86 12.26
N TRP A 94 -10.86 -8.48 11.62
CA TRP A 94 -11.08 -9.49 10.58
C TRP A 94 -11.57 -10.84 11.11
N LEU A 95 -11.36 -11.17 12.39
CA LEU A 95 -11.89 -12.40 13.02
C LEU A 95 -13.39 -12.33 13.32
N GLY A 96 -13.95 -11.13 13.49
CA GLY A 96 -15.36 -10.91 13.82
C GLY A 96 -16.36 -11.65 12.90
N PRO A 97 -16.27 -11.49 11.56
CA PRO A 97 -17.14 -12.20 10.62
C PRO A 97 -17.10 -13.72 10.75
N PHE A 98 -15.93 -14.30 11.01
CA PHE A 98 -15.78 -15.76 11.17
C PHE A 98 -16.44 -16.27 12.44
N ILE A 99 -16.35 -15.51 13.54
CA ILE A 99 -17.01 -15.87 14.81
C ILE A 99 -18.53 -15.89 14.62
N VAL A 100 -19.09 -14.86 13.99
CA VAL A 100 -20.54 -14.78 13.71
C VAL A 100 -20.99 -15.94 12.83
N LEU A 101 -20.21 -16.28 11.81
CA LEU A 101 -20.49 -17.41 10.92
C LEU A 101 -20.49 -18.75 11.68
N LEU A 102 -19.49 -18.97 12.55
CA LEU A 102 -19.42 -20.19 13.37
C LEU A 102 -20.63 -20.33 14.31
N ILE A 103 -21.06 -19.24 14.94
CA ILE A 103 -22.25 -19.23 15.81
C ILE A 103 -23.50 -19.56 14.99
N ALA A 104 -23.67 -18.95 13.81
CA ALA A 104 -24.82 -19.20 12.95
C ALA A 104 -24.90 -20.66 12.49
N VAL A 105 -23.78 -21.24 12.05
CA VAL A 105 -23.68 -22.66 11.66
C VAL A 105 -23.97 -23.57 12.84
N PHE A 106 -23.44 -23.27 14.03
CA PHE A 106 -23.69 -24.06 15.23
C PHE A 106 -25.17 -24.09 15.64
N ILE A 107 -25.85 -22.93 15.60
CA ILE A 107 -27.29 -22.83 15.87
C ILE A 107 -28.09 -23.63 14.83
N LEU A 108 -27.76 -23.49 13.54
CA LEU A 108 -28.43 -24.22 12.47
C LEU A 108 -28.28 -25.74 12.66
N PHE A 109 -27.08 -26.20 12.96
CA PHE A 109 -26.78 -27.63 13.15
C PHE A 109 -27.53 -28.22 14.34
N THR A 110 -27.57 -27.50 15.47
CA THR A 110 -28.32 -27.94 16.66
C THR A 110 -29.83 -27.92 16.43
N ALA A 111 -30.36 -26.95 15.69
CA ALA A 111 -31.78 -26.88 15.33
C ALA A 111 -32.20 -28.04 14.42
N LEU A 112 -31.41 -28.38 13.40
CA LEU A 112 -31.67 -29.49 12.49
C LEU A 112 -31.64 -30.84 13.21
N LYS A 113 -30.65 -31.05 14.09
CA LYS A 113 -30.54 -32.29 14.88
C LYS A 113 -31.73 -32.50 15.83
N ARG A 114 -32.37 -31.41 16.27
CA ARG A 114 -33.53 -31.46 17.18
C ARG A 114 -34.83 -31.86 16.47
N GLN A 115 -34.96 -31.59 15.17
CA GLN A 115 -36.16 -31.93 14.40
C GLN A 115 -36.22 -33.41 13.97
N SER A 116 -35.09 -34.12 13.89
CA SER A 116 -35.10 -35.54 13.53
C SER A 116 -35.62 -36.46 14.64
N SER A 117 -35.78 -35.98 15.87
CA SER A 117 -36.31 -36.75 17.01
C SER A 117 -37.82 -36.61 17.23
N SER A 118 -38.53 -35.75 16.49
CA SER A 118 -39.96 -35.47 16.71
C SER A 118 -40.88 -35.95 15.58
N LYS A 119 -40.39 -36.81 14.68
CA LYS A 119 -41.21 -37.62 13.77
C LYS A 119 -41.21 -39.07 14.27
N GLU A 120 -42.00 -39.33 15.31
CA GLU A 120 -42.65 -40.63 15.53
C GLU A 120 -44.16 -40.39 15.57
#